data_AF-A0AAP5QHR3-F1
#
_entry.id   AF-A0AAP5QHR3-F1
#
_cell.length_a   1.000
_cell.length_b   1.000
_cell.length_c   1.000
_cell.angle_alpha   90.00
_cell.angle_beta   90.00
_cell.angle_gamma   90.00
#
_symmetry.space_group_name_H-M   'P 1'
#
loop_
_entity.id
_entity.type
_entity.pdbx_description
1 polymer ?
#
loop_
_entity_poly.entity_id
_entity_poly.type
_entity_poly.pdbx_seq_one_letter_code
_entity_poly.pdbx_strand_id
1 'polypeptide(L)'
;MKLNFKDTILIFIILSLFLGDILLYSGILNTFFEDKETIWAGLIAFMGAILGGAITYYGVKLQIQHREKEIFMSNVTETLTKINELLRFLKPSFNRFLWIETSFMDEESKAMHIKLNVNDFDKVLTEQKEIVYKYLDYELVELIELHQKFYHMYKEKYSFQEAYEDMEKCRDIFNILVKGQERIKQKYRKYKRTE
;
A
#
# COMPACT_ATOMS: atom_id res chain seq x y z
N MET A 1 7.52 3.19 -20.59
CA MET A 1 7.88 4.63 -20.62
C MET A 1 8.21 4.96 -22.07
N LYS A 2 7.43 5.80 -22.76
CA LYS A 2 7.71 6.18 -24.17
C LYS A 2 8.71 7.32 -24.15
N LEU A 3 9.92 7.10 -24.67
CA LEU A 3 10.93 8.13 -24.86
C LEU A 3 10.46 9.07 -25.99
N ASN A 4 10.47 10.39 -25.73
CA ASN A 4 10.17 11.38 -26.76
C ASN A 4 11.40 11.59 -27.66
N PHE A 5 11.17 12.11 -28.88
CA PHE A 5 12.24 12.37 -29.86
C PHE A 5 13.38 13.25 -29.32
N LYS A 6 13.05 14.22 -28.45
CA LYS A 6 14.04 15.05 -27.75
C LYS A 6 14.91 14.24 -26.78
N ASP A 7 14.33 13.27 -26.08
CA ASP A 7 15.08 12.40 -25.16
C ASP A 7 16.03 11.50 -25.93
N THR A 8 15.62 11.01 -27.10
CA THR A 8 16.46 10.19 -27.99
C THR A 8 17.67 10.97 -28.52
N ILE A 9 17.48 12.22 -28.93
CA ILE A 9 18.59 13.09 -29.39
C ILE A 9 19.57 13.37 -28.25
N LEU A 10 19.06 13.65 -27.06
CA LEU A 10 19.89 13.98 -25.91
C LEU A 10 20.71 12.76 -25.46
N ILE A 11 20.11 11.56 -25.46
CA ILE A 11 20.80 10.29 -25.22
C ILE A 11 21.89 10.05 -26.29
N PHE A 12 21.61 10.35 -27.56
CA PHE A 12 22.57 10.18 -28.65
C PHE A 12 23.80 11.11 -28.50
N ILE A 13 23.58 12.37 -28.13
CA ILE A 13 24.67 13.33 -27.89
C ILE A 13 25.56 12.86 -26.72
N ILE A 14 24.95 12.39 -25.62
CA ILE A 14 25.70 11.86 -24.47
C ILE A 14 26.50 10.61 -24.86
N LEU A 15 25.90 9.68 -25.59
CA LEU A 15 26.59 8.49 -26.09
C LEU A 15 27.75 8.83 -27.03
N SER A 16 27.57 9.82 -27.92
CA SER A 16 28.62 10.28 -28.84
C SER A 16 29.79 10.93 -28.10
N LEU A 17 29.53 11.75 -27.08
CA LEU A 17 30.58 12.33 -26.23
C LEU A 17 31.34 11.24 -25.48
N PHE A 18 30.62 10.28 -24.91
CA PHE A 18 31.23 9.16 -24.19
C PHE A 18 32.10 8.26 -25.09
N LEU A 19 31.64 7.98 -26.32
CA LEU A 19 32.42 7.27 -27.34
C LEU A 19 33.66 8.05 -27.78
N GLY A 20 33.55 9.37 -27.94
CA GLY A 20 34.66 10.25 -28.25
C GLY A 20 35.74 10.24 -27.17
N ASP A 21 35.32 10.29 -25.90
CA ASP A 21 36.23 10.20 -24.76
C ASP A 21 36.92 8.83 -24.69
N ILE A 22 36.19 7.73 -24.92
CA ILE A 22 36.79 6.38 -24.99
C ILE A 22 37.86 6.30 -26.07
N LEU A 23 37.61 6.88 -27.26
CA LEU A 23 38.59 6.92 -28.35
C LEU A 23 39.83 7.75 -28.00
N LEU A 24 39.65 8.91 -27.36
CA LEU A 24 40.76 9.74 -26.90
C LEU A 24 41.61 9.04 -25.84
N TYR A 25 40.99 8.47 -24.81
CA TYR A 25 41.69 7.72 -23.78
C TYR A 25 42.39 6.48 -24.34
N SER A 26 41.78 5.79 -25.31
CA SER A 26 42.39 4.67 -26.02
C SER A 26 43.63 5.10 -26.83
N GLY A 27 43.56 6.24 -27.53
CA GLY A 27 44.70 6.82 -28.25
C GLY A 27 45.86 7.20 -27.32
N ILE A 28 45.55 7.81 -26.18
CA ILE A 28 46.55 8.16 -25.15
C ILE A 28 47.18 6.89 -24.56
N LEU A 29 46.37 5.90 -24.17
CA LEU A 29 46.85 4.61 -23.65
C LEU A 29 47.76 3.88 -24.65
N ASN A 30 47.41 3.91 -25.94
CA ASN A 30 48.18 3.29 -27.01
C ASN A 30 49.55 3.95 -27.25
N THR A 31 49.70 5.22 -26.84
CA THR A 31 50.93 6.02 -27.00
C THR A 31 51.84 5.94 -25.76
N PHE A 32 51.28 5.70 -24.57
CA PHE A 32 52.01 5.75 -23.29
C PHE A 32 52.22 4.40 -22.58
N PHE A 33 51.51 3.32 -22.96
CA PHE A 33 51.64 2.00 -22.33
C PHE A 33 51.96 0.90 -23.35
N GLU A 34 52.95 0.04 -23.05
CA GLU A 34 53.33 -1.11 -23.89
C GLU A 34 52.35 -2.30 -23.73
N ASP A 35 51.81 -2.53 -22.53
CA ASP A 35 50.85 -3.62 -22.20
C ASP A 35 49.40 -3.29 -22.58
N LYS A 36 49.18 -3.01 -23.86
CA LYS A 36 47.89 -2.61 -24.43
C LYS A 36 46.80 -3.66 -24.24
N GLU A 37 47.18 -4.93 -24.34
CA GLU A 37 46.26 -6.07 -24.23
C GLU A 37 45.66 -6.19 -22.82
N THR A 38 46.48 -5.99 -21.77
CA THR A 38 46.04 -6.09 -20.37
C THR A 38 45.07 -4.95 -20.02
N ILE A 39 45.29 -3.75 -20.55
CA ILE A 39 44.40 -2.59 -20.31
C ILE A 39 43.06 -2.78 -21.01
N TRP A 40 43.05 -3.24 -22.27
CA TRP A 40 41.83 -3.59 -22.99
C TRP A 40 41.07 -4.75 -22.33
N ALA A 41 41.79 -5.78 -21.87
CA ALA A 41 41.19 -6.88 -21.12
C ALA A 41 40.55 -6.40 -19.81
N GLY A 42 41.19 -5.49 -19.08
CA GLY A 42 40.63 -4.87 -17.89
C GLY A 42 39.37 -4.05 -18.17
N LEU A 43 39.33 -3.31 -19.29
CA LEU A 43 38.18 -2.50 -19.69
C LEU A 43 36.99 -3.38 -20.10
N ILE A 44 37.24 -4.47 -20.83
CA ILE A 44 36.23 -5.48 -21.19
C ILE A 44 35.71 -6.18 -19.92
N ALA A 45 36.59 -6.57 -19.00
CA ALA A 45 36.19 -7.20 -17.74
C ALA A 45 35.36 -6.25 -16.87
N PHE A 46 35.70 -4.97 -16.82
CA PHE A 46 34.94 -3.93 -16.11
C PHE A 46 33.55 -3.73 -16.72
N MET A 47 33.46 -3.60 -18.05
CA MET A 47 32.18 -3.51 -18.75
C MET A 47 31.33 -4.77 -18.55
N GLY A 48 31.95 -5.95 -18.59
CA GLY A 48 31.31 -7.23 -18.29
C GLY A 48 30.76 -7.29 -16.86
N ALA A 49 31.50 -6.79 -15.87
CA ALA A 49 31.05 -6.72 -14.49
C ALA A 49 29.86 -5.75 -14.30
N ILE A 50 29.89 -4.58 -14.95
CA ILE A 50 28.78 -3.62 -14.92
C ILE A 50 27.53 -4.21 -15.56
N LEU A 51 27.65 -4.78 -16.77
CA LEU A 51 26.54 -5.38 -17.48
C LEU A 51 25.99 -6.60 -16.73
N GLY A 52 26.86 -7.45 -16.20
CA GLY A 52 26.49 -8.58 -15.34
C GLY A 52 25.70 -8.12 -14.12
N GLY A 53 26.22 -7.12 -13.38
CA GLY A 53 25.54 -6.54 -12.21
C GLY A 53 24.18 -5.93 -12.56
N ALA A 54 24.06 -5.23 -13.68
CA ALA A 54 22.81 -4.64 -14.15
C ALA A 54 21.76 -5.70 -14.53
N ILE A 55 22.18 -6.76 -15.25
CA ILE A 55 21.30 -7.87 -15.61
C ILE A 55 20.83 -8.61 -14.36
N THR A 56 21.75 -8.91 -13.42
CA THR A 56 21.40 -9.55 -12.15
C THR A 56 20.42 -8.71 -11.35
N TYR A 57 20.69 -7.41 -11.20
CA TYR A 57 19.78 -6.49 -10.50
C TYR A 57 18.38 -6.48 -11.12
N TYR A 58 18.29 -6.39 -12.45
CA TYR A 58 17.02 -6.39 -13.16
C TYR A 58 16.28 -7.73 -13.02
N GLY A 59 17.00 -8.85 -13.13
CA GLY A 59 16.46 -10.20 -12.94
C GLY A 59 15.89 -10.40 -11.53
N VAL A 60 16.65 -10.02 -10.49
CA VAL A 60 16.20 -10.09 -9.09
C VAL A 60 14.96 -9.22 -8.88
N LYS A 61 14.96 -8.00 -9.42
CA LYS A 61 13.82 -7.08 -9.30
C LYS A 61 12.55 -7.66 -9.93
N LEU A 62 12.64 -8.22 -11.14
CA LEU A 62 11.51 -8.90 -11.78
C LEU A 62 11.02 -10.09 -10.96
N GLN A 63 11.94 -10.91 -10.45
CA GLN A 63 11.60 -12.08 -9.64
C GLN A 63 10.83 -11.69 -8.37
N ILE A 64 11.26 -10.63 -7.68
CA ILE A 64 10.55 -10.10 -6.50
C ILE A 64 9.14 -9.64 -6.89
N GLN A 65 8.99 -8.89 -7.99
CA GLN A 65 7.69 -8.40 -8.44
C GLN A 65 6.73 -9.53 -8.82
N HIS A 66 7.24 -10.58 -9.48
CA HIS A 66 6.44 -11.77 -9.81
C HIS A 66 6.01 -12.51 -8.55
N ARG A 67 6.91 -12.69 -7.58
CA ARG A 67 6.61 -13.34 -6.30
C ARG A 67 5.58 -12.56 -5.50
N GLU A 68 5.70 -11.24 -5.42
CA GLU A 68 4.70 -10.38 -4.77
C GLU A 68 3.34 -10.47 -5.44
N LYS A 69 3.30 -10.50 -6.79
CA LYS A 69 2.08 -10.71 -7.56
C LYS A 69 1.46 -12.06 -7.23
N GLU A 70 2.25 -13.13 -7.23
CA GLU A 70 1.78 -14.49 -6.97
C GLU A 70 1.17 -14.61 -5.56
N ILE A 71 1.89 -14.17 -4.53
CA ILE A 71 1.41 -14.18 -3.13
C ILE A 71 0.13 -13.35 -2.98
N PHE A 72 0.05 -12.20 -3.63
CA PHE A 72 -1.15 -11.39 -3.60
C PHE A 72 -2.32 -12.12 -4.28
N MET A 73 -2.10 -12.66 -5.48
CA MET A 73 -3.15 -13.32 -6.28
C MET A 73 -3.65 -14.61 -5.62
N SER A 74 -2.81 -15.33 -4.86
CA SER A 74 -3.23 -16.51 -4.12
C SER A 74 -4.18 -16.18 -2.97
N ASN A 75 -3.97 -15.04 -2.30
CA ASN A 75 -4.65 -14.73 -1.03
C ASN A 75 -5.75 -13.66 -1.17
N VAL A 76 -5.81 -12.95 -2.31
CA VAL A 76 -6.71 -11.80 -2.50
C VAL A 76 -8.19 -12.16 -2.37
N THR A 77 -8.62 -13.32 -2.88
CA THR A 77 -10.02 -13.74 -2.82
C THR A 77 -10.47 -13.98 -1.39
N GLU A 78 -9.63 -14.66 -0.60
CA GLU A 78 -9.88 -14.91 0.82
C GLU A 78 -9.91 -13.59 1.60
N THR A 79 -8.91 -12.74 1.39
CA THR A 79 -8.80 -11.41 2.02
C THR A 79 -10.05 -10.57 1.74
N LEU A 80 -10.49 -10.48 0.48
CA LEU A 80 -11.71 -9.75 0.11
C LEU A 80 -12.96 -10.37 0.73
N THR A 81 -13.05 -11.69 0.82
CA THR A 81 -14.18 -12.38 1.42
C THR A 81 -14.28 -12.07 2.90
N LYS A 82 -13.15 -12.08 3.62
CA LYS A 82 -13.10 -11.80 5.05
C LYS A 82 -13.36 -10.33 5.37
N ILE A 83 -12.85 -9.40 4.58
CA ILE A 83 -13.19 -7.97 4.70
C ILE A 83 -14.69 -7.75 4.42
N ASN A 84 -15.27 -8.41 3.41
CA ASN A 84 -16.71 -8.34 3.14
C ASN A 84 -17.55 -8.88 4.31
N GLU A 85 -17.13 -9.98 4.90
CA GLU A 85 -17.78 -10.59 6.06
C GLU A 85 -17.79 -9.62 7.25
N LEU A 86 -16.64 -9.01 7.57
CA LEU A 86 -16.54 -7.98 8.61
C LEU A 86 -17.45 -6.77 8.32
N LEU A 87 -17.39 -6.21 7.10
CA LEU A 87 -18.25 -5.10 6.70
C LEU A 87 -19.73 -5.43 6.82
N ARG A 88 -20.14 -6.66 6.49
CA ARG A 88 -21.52 -7.12 6.63
C ARG A 88 -21.96 -7.10 8.10
N PHE A 89 -21.10 -7.49 9.03
CA PHE A 89 -21.40 -7.47 10.45
C PHE A 89 -21.44 -6.04 11.05
N LEU A 90 -20.61 -5.12 10.54
CA LEU A 90 -20.56 -3.73 11.02
C LEU A 90 -21.67 -2.84 10.43
N LYS A 91 -22.19 -3.20 9.24
CA LYS A 91 -23.18 -2.40 8.50
C LYS A 91 -24.47 -2.06 9.28
N PRO A 92 -25.06 -2.95 10.09
CA PRO A 92 -26.23 -2.61 10.90
C PRO A 92 -25.99 -1.44 11.85
N SER A 93 -24.88 -1.44 12.61
CA SER A 93 -24.51 -0.34 13.51
C SER A 93 -24.28 0.96 12.73
N PHE A 94 -23.57 0.87 11.60
CA PHE A 94 -23.34 2.02 10.71
C PHE A 94 -24.66 2.64 10.20
N ASN A 95 -25.61 1.82 9.75
CA ASN A 95 -26.91 2.30 9.27
C ASN A 95 -27.74 2.94 10.40
N ARG A 96 -27.65 2.40 11.62
CA ARG A 96 -28.36 2.95 12.78
C ARG A 96 -27.83 4.34 13.17
N PHE A 97 -26.53 4.61 13.00
CA PHE A 97 -25.98 5.96 13.18
C PHE A 97 -26.68 6.99 12.29
N LEU A 98 -26.88 6.68 11.01
CA LEU A 98 -27.61 7.55 10.08
C LEU A 98 -29.06 7.79 10.54
N TRP A 99 -29.73 6.73 10.99
CA TRP A 99 -31.10 6.84 11.50
C TRP A 99 -31.18 7.76 12.73
N ILE A 100 -30.26 7.63 13.68
CA ILE A 100 -30.22 8.45 14.90
C ILE A 100 -30.06 9.93 14.56
N GLU A 101 -29.16 10.29 13.64
CA GLU A 101 -28.97 11.68 13.23
C GLU A 101 -30.25 12.30 12.66
N THR A 102 -30.95 11.55 11.81
CA THR A 102 -32.19 12.01 11.14
C THR A 102 -33.44 11.96 12.01
N SER A 103 -33.35 11.37 13.20
CA SER A 103 -34.49 11.21 14.10
C SER A 103 -34.81 12.49 14.89
N PHE A 104 -36.09 12.68 15.19
CA PHE A 104 -36.60 13.72 16.10
C PHE A 104 -36.57 13.20 17.54
N MET A 105 -35.37 13.05 18.09
CA MET A 105 -35.10 12.69 19.48
C MET A 105 -34.37 13.84 20.18
N ASP A 106 -34.55 13.98 21.49
CA ASP A 106 -33.74 14.88 22.31
C ASP A 106 -32.28 14.39 22.39
N GLU A 107 -31.36 15.28 22.79
CA GLU A 107 -29.92 15.00 22.79
C GLU A 107 -29.53 13.85 23.73
N GLU A 108 -30.21 13.70 24.87
CA GLU A 108 -29.93 12.63 25.83
C GLU A 108 -30.31 11.27 25.24
N SER A 109 -31.50 11.18 24.64
CA SER A 109 -31.95 10.00 23.91
C SER A 109 -31.02 9.66 22.74
N LYS A 110 -30.56 10.66 21.96
CA LYS A 110 -29.60 10.44 20.88
C LYS A 110 -28.27 9.90 21.40
N ALA A 111 -27.72 10.49 22.46
CA ALA A 111 -26.47 10.05 23.07
C ALA A 111 -26.55 8.60 23.54
N MET A 112 -27.67 8.22 24.18
CA MET A 112 -27.91 6.85 24.61
C MET A 112 -27.95 5.87 23.43
N HIS A 113 -28.69 6.19 22.37
CA HIS A 113 -28.76 5.34 21.19
C HIS A 113 -27.42 5.23 20.46
N ILE A 114 -26.66 6.32 20.36
CA ILE A 114 -25.32 6.29 19.79
C ILE A 114 -24.44 5.34 20.59
N LYS A 115 -24.42 5.48 21.92
CA LYS A 115 -23.62 4.63 22.80
C LYS A 115 -23.94 3.16 22.64
N LEU A 116 -25.22 2.79 22.53
CA LEU A 116 -25.62 1.40 22.28
C LEU A 116 -25.07 0.88 20.95
N ASN A 117 -25.09 1.70 19.90
CA ASN A 117 -24.61 1.30 18.59
C ASN A 117 -23.09 1.28 18.47
N VAL A 118 -22.37 2.16 19.18
CA VAL A 118 -20.92 2.09 19.33
C VAL A 118 -20.52 0.81 20.07
N ASN A 119 -21.22 0.44 21.17
CA ASN A 119 -20.99 -0.84 21.85
C ASN A 119 -21.21 -2.04 20.90
N ASP A 120 -22.30 -2.04 20.12
CA ASP A 120 -22.58 -3.10 19.16
C ASP A 120 -21.48 -3.19 18.09
N PHE A 121 -20.98 -2.05 17.60
CA PHE A 121 -19.89 -1.98 16.64
C PHE A 121 -18.59 -2.57 17.21
N ASP A 122 -18.21 -2.16 18.42
CA ASP A 122 -17.01 -2.65 19.11
C ASP A 122 -17.09 -4.12 19.46
N LYS A 123 -18.28 -4.59 19.84
CA LYS A 123 -18.53 -6.01 20.08
C LYS A 123 -18.29 -6.82 18.82
N VAL A 124 -18.77 -6.36 17.65
CA VAL A 124 -18.50 -7.03 16.37
C VAL A 124 -17.00 -7.07 16.08
N LEU A 125 -16.28 -5.96 16.26
CA LEU A 125 -14.82 -5.93 16.07
C LEU A 125 -14.09 -6.92 16.99
N THR A 126 -14.56 -7.04 18.23
CA THR A 126 -14.01 -7.97 19.23
C THR A 126 -14.33 -9.44 18.90
N GLU A 127 -15.56 -9.74 18.49
CA GLU A 127 -15.98 -11.09 18.09
C GLU A 127 -15.29 -11.55 16.80
N GLN A 128 -15.00 -10.61 15.90
CA GLN A 128 -14.32 -10.87 14.62
C GLN A 128 -12.81 -10.57 14.70
N LYS A 129 -12.20 -10.71 15.88
CA LYS A 129 -10.78 -10.43 16.12
C LYS A 129 -9.86 -11.13 15.13
N GLU A 130 -10.13 -12.39 14.81
CA GLU A 130 -9.32 -13.14 13.83
C GLU A 130 -9.30 -12.44 12.47
N ILE A 131 -10.45 -11.92 12.01
CA ILE A 131 -10.55 -11.20 10.74
C ILE A 131 -9.72 -9.90 10.80
N VAL A 132 -9.86 -9.16 11.90
CA VAL A 132 -9.18 -7.88 12.13
C VAL A 132 -7.67 -8.04 12.06
N TYR A 133 -7.08 -8.98 12.81
CA TYR A 133 -5.62 -9.10 12.89
C TYR A 133 -4.98 -9.80 11.69
N LYS A 134 -5.69 -10.71 11.02
CA LYS A 134 -5.11 -11.53 9.96
C LYS A 134 -5.25 -10.91 8.56
N TYR A 135 -6.30 -10.12 8.32
CA TYR A 135 -6.65 -9.66 6.97
C TYR A 135 -6.70 -8.15 6.82
N LEU A 136 -6.55 -7.37 7.90
CA LEU A 136 -6.45 -5.92 7.81
C LEU A 136 -4.99 -5.46 7.88
N ASP A 137 -4.72 -4.31 7.27
CA ASP A 137 -3.43 -3.65 7.36
C ASP A 137 -3.16 -3.18 8.80
N TYR A 138 -1.89 -3.19 9.20
CA TYR A 138 -1.47 -2.87 10.57
C TYR A 138 -2.00 -1.51 11.07
N GLU A 139 -1.94 -0.47 10.24
CA GLU A 139 -2.42 0.87 10.59
C GLU A 139 -3.91 0.88 10.98
N LEU A 140 -4.72 0.05 10.33
CA LEU A 140 -6.15 -0.05 10.62
C LEU A 140 -6.41 -0.86 11.90
N VAL A 141 -5.60 -1.90 12.15
CA VAL A 141 -5.64 -2.66 13.40
C VAL A 141 -5.30 -1.73 14.57
N GLU A 142 -4.24 -0.92 14.46
CA GLU A 142 -3.84 0.04 15.50
C GLU A 142 -4.95 1.06 15.78
N LEU A 143 -5.59 1.59 14.73
CA LEU A 143 -6.71 2.52 14.87
C LEU A 143 -7.91 1.89 15.61
N ILE A 144 -8.23 0.62 15.30
CA ILE A 144 -9.27 -0.14 16.00
C ILE A 144 -8.90 -0.37 17.47
N GLU A 145 -7.68 -0.81 17.75
CA GLU A 145 -7.21 -1.05 19.13
C GLU A 145 -7.26 0.24 19.96
N LEU A 146 -6.85 1.36 19.36
CA LEU A 146 -6.88 2.66 19.99
C LEU A 146 -8.33 3.05 20.35
N HIS A 147 -9.26 2.91 19.41
CA HIS A 147 -10.68 3.17 19.66
C HIS A 147 -11.22 2.32 20.82
N GLN A 148 -11.03 1.00 20.77
CA GLN A 148 -11.53 0.07 21.79
C GLN A 148 -10.92 0.36 23.18
N LYS A 149 -9.63 0.69 23.23
CA LYS A 149 -8.93 1.00 24.49
C LYS A 149 -9.49 2.26 25.17
N PHE A 150 -9.74 3.31 24.40
CA PHE A 150 -10.26 4.57 24.94
C PHE A 150 -11.75 4.50 25.24
N TYR A 151 -12.52 3.75 24.45
CA TYR A 151 -13.96 3.60 24.66
C TYR A 151 -14.28 2.94 26.01
N HIS A 152 -13.53 1.89 26.40
CA HIS A 152 -13.75 1.20 27.67
C HIS A 152 -13.40 2.04 28.93
N MET A 153 -12.80 3.22 28.77
CA MET A 153 -12.38 4.08 29.88
C MET A 153 -13.51 4.98 30.42
N TYR A 154 -14.56 5.24 29.64
CA TYR A 154 -15.62 6.20 30.00
C TYR A 154 -16.92 5.48 30.39
N LYS A 155 -17.36 5.59 31.65
CA LYS A 155 -18.58 4.88 32.12
C LYS A 155 -19.72 5.70 32.72
N GLU A 156 -19.53 6.92 33.22
CA GLU A 156 -20.54 7.45 34.16
C GLU A 156 -21.36 8.68 33.74
N LYS A 157 -20.97 9.43 32.70
CA LYS A 157 -21.86 10.39 32.00
C LYS A 157 -21.27 10.66 30.62
N TYR A 158 -22.11 10.61 29.59
CA TYR A 158 -21.73 10.91 28.21
C TYR A 158 -22.56 12.09 27.75
N SER A 159 -21.90 13.18 27.40
CA SER A 159 -22.52 14.25 26.64
C SER A 159 -22.87 13.75 25.23
N PHE A 160 -23.85 14.38 24.58
CA PHE A 160 -24.15 14.10 23.18
C PHE A 160 -22.91 14.31 22.29
N GLN A 161 -22.09 15.31 22.60
CA GLN A 161 -20.85 15.58 21.87
C GLN A 161 -19.85 14.42 21.95
N GLU A 162 -19.56 13.90 23.15
CA GLU A 162 -18.66 12.75 23.31
C GLU A 162 -19.21 11.50 22.60
N ALA A 163 -20.52 11.27 22.67
CA ALA A 163 -21.13 10.14 21.98
C ALA A 163 -20.99 10.29 20.47
N TYR A 164 -21.21 11.51 19.96
CA TYR A 164 -21.06 11.83 18.55
C TYR A 164 -19.61 11.62 18.07
N GLU A 165 -18.60 12.04 18.86
CA GLU A 165 -17.19 11.81 18.53
C GLU A 165 -16.85 10.32 18.42
N ASP A 166 -17.40 9.48 19.31
CA ASP A 166 -17.21 8.04 19.23
C ASP A 166 -17.92 7.41 18.02
N MET A 167 -19.11 7.90 17.67
CA MET A 167 -19.80 7.52 16.44
C MET A 167 -18.97 7.85 15.19
N GLU A 168 -18.38 9.03 15.13
CA GLU A 168 -17.52 9.45 14.02
C GLU A 168 -16.28 8.55 13.90
N LYS A 169 -15.65 8.16 15.01
CA LYS A 169 -14.55 7.17 14.99
C LYS A 169 -15.00 5.83 14.39
N CYS A 170 -16.18 5.32 14.78
CA CYS A 170 -16.73 4.09 14.18
C CYS A 170 -16.98 4.25 12.67
N ARG A 171 -17.50 5.41 12.25
CA ARG A 171 -17.71 5.74 10.83
C ARG A 171 -16.40 5.78 10.06
N ASP A 172 -15.37 6.38 10.63
CA ASP A 172 -14.04 6.42 10.03
C ASP A 172 -13.45 5.02 9.86
N ILE A 173 -13.52 4.16 10.88
CA ILE A 173 -13.12 2.75 10.78
C ILE A 173 -13.84 2.06 9.62
N PHE A 174 -15.17 2.19 9.57
CA PHE A 174 -15.99 1.58 8.52
C PHE A 174 -15.62 2.10 7.13
N ASN A 175 -15.43 3.40 6.98
CA ASN A 175 -15.07 4.04 5.73
C ASN A 175 -13.67 3.63 5.25
N ILE A 176 -12.69 3.51 6.16
CA ILE A 176 -11.35 3.03 5.85
C ILE A 176 -11.42 1.57 5.38
N LEU A 177 -12.21 0.71 6.03
CA LEU A 177 -12.44 -0.66 5.58
C LEU A 177 -13.01 -0.73 4.15
N VAL A 178 -14.03 0.07 3.85
CA VAL A 178 -14.63 0.14 2.50
C VAL A 178 -13.61 0.62 1.47
N LYS A 179 -12.84 1.68 1.77
CA LYS A 179 -11.78 2.19 0.89
C LYS A 179 -10.66 1.16 0.68
N GLY A 180 -10.24 0.49 1.76
CA GLY A 180 -9.22 -0.58 1.72
C GLY A 180 -9.67 -1.74 0.82
N GLN A 181 -10.91 -2.17 0.95
CA GLN A 181 -11.49 -3.18 0.06
C GLN A 181 -11.43 -2.76 -1.41
N GLU A 182 -11.78 -1.52 -1.73
CA GLU A 182 -11.77 -1.04 -3.11
C GLU A 182 -10.34 -0.94 -3.66
N ARG A 183 -9.35 -0.53 -2.84
CA ARG A 183 -7.93 -0.55 -3.20
C ARG A 183 -7.46 -1.96 -3.57
N ILE A 184 -7.84 -2.97 -2.78
CA ILE A 184 -7.51 -4.37 -3.06
C ILE A 184 -8.12 -4.83 -4.39
N LYS A 185 -9.40 -4.50 -4.65
CA LYS A 185 -10.07 -4.80 -5.93
C LYS A 185 -9.37 -4.13 -7.12
N GLN A 186 -8.94 -2.88 -6.97
CA GLN A 186 -8.21 -2.16 -8.01
C GLN A 186 -6.85 -2.80 -8.29
N LYS A 187 -6.10 -3.18 -7.24
CA LYS A 187 -4.83 -3.89 -7.35
C LYS A 187 -5.00 -5.23 -8.07
N TYR A 188 -6.03 -5.99 -7.72
CA TYR A 188 -6.40 -7.24 -8.41
C TYR A 188 -6.66 -7.02 -9.91
N ARG A 189 -7.50 -6.04 -10.25
CA ARG A 189 -7.80 -5.71 -11.66
C ARG A 189 -6.55 -5.31 -12.43
N LYS A 190 -5.63 -4.57 -11.82
CA LYS A 190 -4.35 -4.19 -12.43
C LYS A 190 -3.50 -5.42 -12.74
N TYR A 191 -3.34 -6.33 -11.77
CA TYR A 191 -2.53 -7.54 -11.93
C TYR A 191 -3.12 -8.52 -12.95
N LYS A 192 -4.46 -8.63 -13.02
CA LYS A 192 -5.15 -9.48 -14.00
C LYS A 192 -5.08 -8.93 -15.43
N ARG A 193 -5.07 -7.61 -15.63
CA ARG A 193 -4.94 -6.97 -16.96
C ARG A 193 -3.50 -6.96 -17.51
N THR A 194 -2.53 -7.30 -16.67
CA THR A 194 -1.10 -7.36 -17.05
C THR A 194 -0.69 -8.81 -17.39
N GLU A 195 -1.66 -9.72 -17.52
CA GLU A 195 -1.54 -11.02 -18.17
C GLU A 195 -1.99 -10.89 -19.63
#